data_AF-A0A959DHV0-F1
#
_entry.id   AF-A0A959DHV0-F1
#
_cell.length_a   1.000
_cell.length_b   1.000
_cell.length_c   1.000
_cell.angle_alpha   90.00
_cell.angle_beta   90.00
_cell.angle_gamma   90.00
#
_symmetry.space_group_name_H-M   'P 1'
#
loop_
_entity.id
_entity.type
_entity.pdbx_description
1 polymer ?
#
loop_
_entity_poly.entity_id
_entity_poly.type
_entity_poly.pdbx_seq_one_letter_code
_entity_poly.pdbx_strand_id
1 'polypeptide(L)'
;MKQTDLFFSQVIDLRYQRNHLNMKYTGAILLIVALYAQAIFSQPQPWKAVVSQFVADYERLKIEPLHLAYADNLAGIRSLDSLWEQAQAFESYSDEMITKLPDYFPGITAIPDIRIRRGTSERLSQVPAYYSDHTLYYNFFDQPFGKRQIAWVYWHEALPGHHCERLYSRAIEQSPVQQLFCSPGYSDTIPFILTEHNNISIEAILNEKDTLHLMFHTAASSVTLIKSATEKLASLKLNQADTVKSWGGEHASRFGDGNSLQIGNLKWEQITIWENENSGPMTDGKFGPDLFQDKVIEINFDEHFMVIHPSLPEIGEDNEKLNLTMENGLMFIEGAGRIGDNVYSNRFLIHSGFGGALLLDDAFVRGNGIGGQLEIVEESELKDSYGNILKTKKAILPSFTLGNTTLSDVPVGFFEGSIGRQKMSVIGGAVLKRFNMVIDQRNSCIYLKANSLMN
;
A
#
# COMPACT_ATOMS: atom_id res chain seq x y z
N MET A 1 48.12 -12.64 -40.40
CA MET A 1 48.40 -11.61 -41.44
C MET A 1 47.81 -12.11 -42.75
N LYS A 2 46.93 -11.42 -43.46
CA LYS A 2 46.06 -10.24 -43.19
C LYS A 2 44.66 -10.61 -43.78
N GLN A 3 43.51 -10.18 -43.22
CA GLN A 3 42.85 -8.89 -43.46
C GLN A 3 42.86 -8.42 -44.94
N THR A 4 41.76 -8.00 -45.58
CA THR A 4 40.29 -8.22 -45.44
C THR A 4 39.59 -7.48 -46.62
N ASP A 5 38.27 -7.63 -46.74
CA ASP A 5 37.30 -6.59 -47.19
C ASP A 5 36.87 -6.40 -48.66
N LEU A 6 35.55 -6.10 -48.77
CA LEU A 6 34.76 -5.41 -49.83
C LEU A 6 34.74 -6.00 -51.26
N PHE A 7 33.58 -6.29 -51.88
CA PHE A 7 32.49 -5.32 -52.15
C PHE A 7 31.08 -5.95 -52.35
N PHE A 8 30.04 -5.10 -52.36
CA PHE A 8 28.62 -5.40 -52.60
C PHE A 8 28.27 -5.77 -54.06
N SER A 9 27.19 -6.56 -54.27
CA SER A 9 26.23 -6.32 -55.37
C SER A 9 24.85 -7.00 -55.23
N GLN A 10 23.83 -6.17 -54.97
CA GLN A 10 22.44 -6.21 -55.52
C GLN A 10 21.47 -7.38 -55.19
N VAL A 11 20.20 -7.20 -55.63
CA VAL A 11 18.93 -7.77 -55.12
C VAL A 11 18.00 -8.12 -56.31
N ILE A 12 16.82 -8.72 -56.06
CA ILE A 12 15.73 -9.14 -57.00
C ILE A 12 15.95 -10.62 -57.44
N ASP A 13 14.97 -11.54 -57.43
CA ASP A 13 13.53 -11.40 -57.74
C ASP A 13 12.52 -12.11 -56.76
N LEU A 14 11.24 -12.19 -57.16
CA LEU A 14 10.04 -12.31 -56.31
C LEU A 14 9.03 -13.40 -56.74
N ARG A 15 8.21 -13.87 -55.77
CA ARG A 15 6.92 -14.64 -55.93
C ARG A 15 7.09 -16.13 -56.37
N TYR A 16 6.14 -17.08 -56.19
CA TYR A 16 4.76 -17.05 -55.66
C TYR A 16 4.29 -18.41 -55.03
N GLN A 17 3.65 -18.35 -53.85
CA GLN A 17 2.53 -19.17 -53.28
C GLN A 17 2.44 -20.73 -53.37
N ARG A 18 2.23 -21.44 -52.23
CA ARG A 18 0.96 -22.00 -51.62
C ARG A 18 0.30 -23.16 -52.41
N ASN A 19 -0.32 -24.20 -51.84
CA ASN A 19 -0.61 -24.67 -50.46
C ASN A 19 -0.93 -26.22 -50.49
N HIS A 20 -1.55 -26.95 -49.54
CA HIS A 20 -2.29 -26.70 -48.29
C HIS A 20 -2.20 -27.89 -47.29
N LEU A 21 -2.32 -27.60 -45.98
CA LEU A 21 -2.81 -28.36 -44.81
C LEU A 21 -3.01 -29.91 -44.75
N ASN A 22 -2.84 -30.46 -43.55
CA ASN A 22 -3.30 -31.79 -43.13
C ASN A 22 -3.72 -31.79 -41.63
N MET A 23 -4.71 -32.59 -41.22
CA MET A 23 -5.25 -32.65 -39.84
C MET A 23 -4.65 -33.81 -39.02
N LYS A 24 -4.41 -33.59 -37.71
CA LYS A 24 -4.62 -34.55 -36.59
C LYS A 24 -4.10 -34.01 -35.24
N TYR A 25 -4.98 -33.38 -34.46
CA TYR A 25 -4.72 -33.01 -33.06
C TYR A 25 -5.88 -33.45 -32.17
N THR A 26 -5.85 -34.70 -31.68
CA THR A 26 -6.82 -35.25 -30.71
C THR A 26 -6.20 -36.10 -29.60
N GLY A 27 -4.92 -36.50 -29.71
CA GLY A 27 -4.26 -37.32 -28.69
C GLY A 27 -3.63 -36.53 -27.52
N ALA A 28 -3.20 -35.29 -27.75
CA ALA A 28 -2.42 -34.53 -26.77
C ALA A 28 -3.23 -34.05 -25.55
N ILE A 29 -4.54 -33.84 -25.71
CA ILE A 29 -5.43 -33.28 -24.67
C ILE A 29 -5.61 -34.26 -23.50
N LEU A 30 -5.68 -35.57 -23.78
CA LEU A 30 -5.94 -36.59 -22.75
C LEU A 30 -4.78 -36.82 -21.77
N LEU A 31 -3.54 -36.45 -22.12
CA LEU A 31 -2.40 -36.60 -21.21
C LEU A 31 -2.33 -35.45 -20.18
N ILE A 32 -2.84 -34.27 -20.53
CA ILE A 32 -2.89 -33.09 -19.64
C ILE A 32 -3.87 -33.35 -18.49
N VAL A 33 -5.02 -33.95 -18.78
CA VAL A 33 -6.02 -34.37 -17.78
C VAL A 33 -5.44 -35.41 -16.81
N ALA A 34 -4.58 -36.32 -17.28
CA ALA A 34 -3.95 -37.35 -16.44
C ALA A 34 -2.92 -36.76 -15.44
N LEU A 35 -2.22 -35.68 -15.81
CA LEU A 35 -1.21 -35.06 -14.94
C LEU A 35 -1.83 -34.34 -13.73
N TYR A 36 -3.07 -33.86 -13.83
CA TYR A 36 -3.81 -33.31 -12.68
C TYR A 36 -4.37 -34.39 -11.73
N ALA A 37 -4.44 -35.66 -12.16
CA ALA A 37 -5.09 -36.73 -11.39
C ALA A 37 -4.18 -37.47 -10.40
N GLN A 38 -2.85 -37.31 -10.49
CA GLN A 38 -1.87 -38.05 -9.66
C GLN A 38 -1.18 -37.24 -8.54
N ALA A 39 -1.80 -36.12 -8.13
CA ALA A 39 -1.61 -35.61 -6.77
C ALA A 39 -2.25 -36.53 -5.70
N ILE A 40 -3.00 -37.56 -6.12
CA ILE A 40 -3.43 -38.70 -5.32
C ILE A 40 -2.76 -39.97 -5.91
N PHE A 41 -2.11 -40.78 -5.07
CA PHE A 41 -1.32 -41.98 -5.41
C PHE A 41 0.03 -41.80 -6.13
N SER A 42 1.03 -41.38 -5.34
CA SER A 42 2.32 -42.10 -5.15
C SER A 42 3.05 -42.74 -6.35
N GLN A 43 4.20 -42.16 -6.73
CA GLN A 43 5.55 -42.76 -6.96
C GLN A 43 6.40 -41.81 -7.83
N PRO A 44 7.75 -41.77 -7.72
CA PRO A 44 8.55 -40.76 -8.40
C PRO A 44 8.97 -41.18 -9.80
N GLN A 45 8.59 -40.39 -10.81
CA GLN A 45 9.48 -40.18 -11.96
C GLN A 45 10.52 -39.13 -11.57
N PRO A 46 11.83 -39.39 -11.74
CA PRO A 46 12.84 -38.48 -11.23
C PRO A 46 12.83 -37.18 -12.02
N TRP A 47 12.69 -36.04 -11.30
CA TRP A 47 12.75 -34.66 -11.80
C TRP A 47 13.79 -34.43 -12.92
N LYS A 48 14.95 -35.09 -12.80
CA LYS A 48 16.03 -35.11 -13.78
C LYS A 48 15.59 -35.47 -15.21
N ALA A 49 14.63 -36.39 -15.38
CA ALA A 49 14.10 -36.76 -16.69
C ALA A 49 13.25 -35.66 -17.34
N VAL A 50 12.46 -34.93 -16.54
CA VAL A 50 11.68 -33.76 -17.00
C VAL A 50 12.63 -32.65 -17.45
N VAL A 51 13.66 -32.37 -16.65
CA VAL A 51 14.70 -31.39 -16.99
C VAL A 51 15.46 -31.80 -18.26
N SER A 52 15.86 -33.07 -18.40
CA SER A 52 16.53 -33.55 -19.61
C SER A 52 15.65 -33.47 -20.86
N GLN A 53 14.36 -33.76 -20.76
CA GLN A 53 13.44 -33.62 -21.89
C GLN A 53 13.23 -32.15 -22.28
N PHE A 54 13.06 -31.26 -21.30
CA PHE A 54 12.95 -29.81 -21.53
C PHE A 54 14.20 -29.24 -22.23
N VAL A 55 15.40 -29.62 -21.79
CA VAL A 55 16.66 -29.20 -22.44
C VAL A 55 16.77 -29.76 -23.85
N ALA A 56 16.48 -31.05 -24.05
CA ALA A 56 16.51 -31.67 -25.38
C ALA A 56 15.52 -31.00 -26.37
N ASP A 57 14.35 -30.58 -25.89
CA ASP A 57 13.37 -29.85 -26.70
C ASP A 57 13.77 -28.40 -26.97
N TYR A 58 14.36 -27.72 -25.98
CA TYR A 58 14.93 -26.37 -26.13
C TYR A 58 16.04 -26.35 -27.21
N GLU A 59 16.97 -27.31 -27.16
CA GLU A 59 18.03 -27.49 -28.15
C GLU A 59 17.47 -27.89 -29.52
N ARG A 60 16.52 -28.83 -29.58
CA ARG A 60 15.86 -29.29 -30.80
C ARG A 60 15.11 -28.18 -31.54
N LEU A 61 14.53 -27.24 -30.81
CA LEU A 61 13.85 -26.06 -31.35
C LEU A 61 14.82 -24.95 -31.79
N LYS A 62 16.14 -25.11 -31.58
CA LYS A 62 17.19 -24.11 -31.88
C LYS A 62 16.85 -22.73 -31.33
N ILE A 63 16.40 -22.69 -30.08
CA ILE A 63 16.07 -21.45 -29.39
C ILE A 63 17.37 -20.75 -29.00
N GLU A 64 17.75 -19.73 -29.77
CA GLU A 64 18.87 -18.84 -29.42
C GLU A 64 18.78 -18.41 -27.94
N PRO A 65 19.89 -18.38 -27.20
CA PRO A 65 19.90 -18.05 -25.76
C PRO A 65 19.21 -16.73 -25.43
N LEU A 66 18.82 -16.58 -24.16
CA LEU A 66 18.23 -15.33 -23.69
C LEU A 66 19.30 -14.24 -23.56
N HIS A 67 19.62 -13.57 -24.67
CA HIS A 67 20.55 -12.45 -24.72
C HIS A 67 19.97 -11.23 -23.99
N LEU A 68 20.22 -11.16 -22.68
CA LEU A 68 19.91 -10.00 -21.81
C LEU A 68 20.87 -8.82 -22.01
N ALA A 69 21.74 -8.87 -23.03
CA ALA A 69 22.65 -7.79 -23.38
C ALA A 69 21.90 -6.65 -24.09
N TYR A 70 21.80 -5.50 -23.40
CA TYR A 70 21.03 -4.34 -23.86
C TYR A 70 21.46 -3.79 -25.23
N ALA A 71 22.73 -3.98 -25.63
CA ALA A 71 23.33 -3.40 -26.83
C ALA A 71 22.88 -4.07 -28.15
N ASP A 72 22.67 -5.38 -28.18
CA ASP A 72 22.50 -6.13 -29.43
C ASP A 72 21.14 -5.87 -30.11
N ASN A 73 20.14 -5.42 -29.33
CA ASN A 73 18.77 -5.19 -29.81
C ASN A 73 18.64 -3.97 -30.75
N LEU A 74 19.62 -3.06 -30.76
CA LEU A 74 19.63 -1.84 -31.60
C LEU A 74 19.56 -2.14 -33.12
N ALA A 75 19.97 -3.33 -33.56
CA ALA A 75 19.97 -3.71 -34.98
C ALA A 75 18.62 -4.25 -35.50
N GLY A 76 17.60 -4.43 -34.63
CA GLY A 76 16.39 -5.21 -34.95
C GLY A 76 15.22 -4.47 -35.62
N ILE A 77 15.33 -3.17 -35.89
CA ILE A 77 14.18 -2.29 -36.19
C ILE A 77 13.55 -2.57 -37.58
N ARG A 78 12.22 -2.62 -37.65
CA ARG A 78 11.40 -2.69 -38.89
C ARG A 78 10.18 -1.76 -38.85
N SER A 79 9.42 -1.70 -39.95
CA SER A 79 8.36 -0.73 -40.23
C SER A 79 7.12 -0.83 -39.34
N LEU A 80 6.25 0.20 -39.41
CA LEU A 80 4.95 0.29 -38.72
C LEU A 80 4.07 -0.96 -38.86
N ASP A 81 4.14 -1.65 -40.00
CA ASP A 81 3.40 -2.89 -40.26
C ASP A 81 3.76 -3.97 -39.25
N SER A 82 5.02 -4.02 -38.80
CA SER A 82 5.47 -4.95 -37.75
C SER A 82 4.88 -4.64 -36.37
N LEU A 83 4.41 -3.42 -36.11
CA LEU A 83 3.73 -3.08 -34.86
C LEU A 83 2.25 -3.49 -34.92
N TRP A 84 1.61 -3.36 -36.09
CA TRP A 84 0.25 -3.87 -36.33
C TRP A 84 0.20 -5.40 -36.28
N GLU A 85 1.16 -6.10 -36.90
CA GLU A 85 1.30 -7.57 -36.74
C GLU A 85 1.53 -8.00 -35.29
N GLN A 86 2.16 -7.16 -34.47
CA GLN A 86 2.40 -7.45 -33.05
C GLN A 86 1.10 -7.28 -32.24
N ALA A 87 0.33 -6.23 -32.49
CA ALA A 87 -1.00 -6.04 -31.88
C ALA A 87 -1.94 -7.22 -32.18
N GLN A 88 -2.06 -7.59 -33.47
CA GLN A 88 -2.88 -8.74 -33.87
C GLN A 88 -2.39 -10.08 -33.30
N ALA A 89 -1.08 -10.22 -33.03
CA ALA A 89 -0.56 -11.41 -32.35
C ALA A 89 -0.99 -11.47 -30.87
N PHE A 90 -0.97 -10.35 -30.14
CA PHE A 90 -1.51 -10.30 -28.77
C PHE A 90 -3.00 -10.69 -28.75
N GLU A 91 -3.80 -10.12 -29.65
CA GLU A 91 -5.24 -10.40 -29.77
C GLU A 91 -5.48 -11.89 -30.09
N SER A 92 -4.77 -12.45 -31.07
CA SER A 92 -4.88 -13.88 -31.42
C SER A 92 -4.45 -14.83 -30.30
N TYR A 93 -3.50 -14.45 -29.44
CA TYR A 93 -3.16 -15.24 -28.24
C TYR A 93 -4.17 -15.07 -27.11
N SER A 94 -4.82 -13.91 -27.00
CA SER A 94 -5.93 -13.67 -26.06
C SER A 94 -7.08 -14.64 -26.35
N ASP A 95 -7.56 -14.67 -27.60
CA ASP A 95 -8.68 -15.51 -28.03
C ASP A 95 -8.38 -17.02 -27.83
N GLU A 96 -7.17 -17.46 -28.16
CA GLU A 96 -6.75 -18.85 -27.99
C GLU A 96 -6.63 -19.25 -26.50
N MET A 97 -6.26 -18.33 -25.62
CA MET A 97 -6.13 -18.61 -24.18
C MET A 97 -7.46 -18.56 -23.45
N ILE A 98 -8.31 -17.55 -23.71
CA ILE A 98 -9.64 -17.41 -23.08
C ILE A 98 -10.49 -18.67 -23.26
N THR A 99 -10.44 -19.30 -24.43
CA THR A 99 -11.19 -20.54 -24.74
C THR A 99 -10.67 -21.79 -24.03
N LYS A 100 -9.48 -21.76 -23.43
CA LYS A 100 -8.82 -22.93 -22.80
C LYS A 100 -8.65 -22.81 -21.30
N LEU A 101 -8.55 -21.59 -20.77
CA LEU A 101 -8.27 -21.35 -19.35
C LEU A 101 -9.26 -22.01 -18.35
N PRO A 102 -10.57 -22.16 -18.64
CA PRO A 102 -11.48 -22.89 -17.74
C PRO A 102 -11.07 -24.35 -17.47
N ASP A 103 -10.40 -25.00 -18.43
CA ASP A 103 -9.90 -26.38 -18.27
C ASP A 103 -8.70 -26.47 -17.31
N TYR A 104 -7.98 -25.36 -17.06
CA TYR A 104 -6.79 -25.29 -16.22
C TYR A 104 -7.04 -24.66 -14.84
N PHE A 105 -8.11 -23.87 -14.69
CA PHE A 105 -8.45 -23.14 -13.46
C PHE A 105 -9.88 -23.48 -12.98
N PRO A 106 -10.13 -24.73 -12.55
CA PRO A 106 -11.46 -25.21 -12.14
C PRO A 106 -11.96 -24.46 -10.89
N GLY A 107 -12.76 -23.42 -11.13
CA GLY A 107 -13.23 -22.46 -10.14
C GLY A 107 -13.55 -21.10 -10.76
N ILE A 108 -12.89 -20.73 -11.86
CA ILE A 108 -13.20 -19.51 -12.63
C ILE A 108 -14.31 -19.84 -13.65
N THR A 109 -15.56 -19.48 -13.33
CA THR A 109 -16.71 -19.74 -14.21
C THR A 109 -16.82 -18.79 -15.41
N ALA A 110 -16.17 -17.62 -15.34
CA ALA A 110 -16.03 -16.67 -16.44
C ALA A 110 -14.77 -15.82 -16.23
N ILE A 111 -14.07 -15.48 -17.32
CA ILE A 111 -12.88 -14.62 -17.31
C ILE A 111 -13.30 -13.26 -17.88
N PRO A 112 -13.22 -12.16 -17.11
CA PRO A 112 -13.60 -10.84 -17.61
C PRO A 112 -12.67 -10.35 -18.74
N ASP A 113 -13.23 -9.67 -19.74
CA ASP A 113 -12.48 -9.13 -20.88
C ASP A 113 -11.28 -8.28 -20.44
N ILE A 114 -10.08 -8.62 -20.94
CA ILE A 114 -8.88 -7.82 -20.72
C ILE A 114 -8.79 -6.73 -21.77
N ARG A 115 -8.66 -5.50 -21.29
CA ARG A 115 -8.34 -4.33 -22.11
C ARG A 115 -6.82 -4.26 -22.27
N ILE A 116 -6.34 -4.02 -23.49
CA ILE A 116 -4.91 -3.70 -23.70
C ILE A 116 -4.81 -2.18 -23.98
N ARG A 117 -3.95 -1.47 -23.25
CA ARG A 117 -3.74 -0.03 -23.38
C ARG A 117 -2.26 0.32 -23.29
N ARG A 118 -1.86 1.45 -23.91
CA ARG A 118 -0.57 2.07 -23.61
C ARG A 118 -0.61 2.61 -22.18
N GLY A 119 0.44 2.35 -21.40
CA GLY A 119 0.63 2.98 -20.09
C GLY A 119 0.90 4.48 -20.24
N THR A 120 0.41 5.25 -19.26
CA THR A 120 0.60 6.73 -19.19
C THR A 120 1.12 7.18 -17.83
N SER A 121 1.56 6.24 -16.98
CA SER A 121 2.09 6.53 -15.65
C SER A 121 3.61 6.67 -15.73
N GLU A 122 4.10 7.89 -15.54
CA GLU A 122 5.54 8.20 -15.52
C GLU A 122 6.29 7.35 -14.48
N ARG A 123 5.68 7.16 -13.29
CA ARG A 123 6.17 6.31 -12.17
C ARG A 123 6.17 4.80 -12.47
N LEU A 124 5.64 4.36 -13.61
CA LEU A 124 5.67 2.97 -14.06
C LEU A 124 6.35 2.82 -15.43
N SER A 125 6.80 3.91 -16.05
CA SER A 125 7.43 3.90 -17.39
C SER A 125 8.68 3.00 -17.49
N GLN A 126 9.32 2.73 -16.35
CA GLN A 126 10.49 1.86 -16.20
C GLN A 126 10.21 0.35 -16.16
N VAL A 127 8.95 -0.08 -15.95
CA VAL A 127 8.56 -1.50 -16.04
C VAL A 127 7.91 -1.78 -17.39
N PRO A 128 8.20 -2.91 -18.08
CA PRO A 128 7.80 -3.11 -19.47
C PRO A 128 6.27 -3.06 -19.68
N ALA A 129 5.52 -3.55 -18.70
CA ALA A 129 4.08 -3.36 -18.58
C ALA A 129 3.68 -3.43 -17.09
N TYR A 130 2.38 -3.28 -16.81
CA TYR A 130 1.75 -3.59 -15.53
C TYR A 130 0.27 -3.91 -15.72
N TYR A 131 -0.29 -4.75 -14.85
CA TYR A 131 -1.72 -5.07 -14.82
C TYR A 131 -2.50 -4.36 -13.71
N SER A 132 -3.55 -3.61 -14.09
CA SER A 132 -4.46 -2.87 -13.19
C SER A 132 -5.86 -2.76 -13.80
N ASP A 133 -6.92 -2.79 -12.99
CA ASP A 133 -8.34 -2.62 -13.39
C ASP A 133 -8.71 -3.30 -14.74
N HIS A 134 -8.63 -4.63 -14.78
CA HIS A 134 -8.92 -5.45 -15.98
C HIS A 134 -8.18 -4.99 -17.26
N THR A 135 -7.04 -4.30 -17.08
CA THR A 135 -6.31 -3.64 -18.16
C THR A 135 -4.81 -3.95 -18.07
N LEU A 136 -4.26 -4.49 -19.16
CA LEU A 136 -2.84 -4.58 -19.41
C LEU A 136 -2.33 -3.23 -19.93
N TYR A 137 -1.44 -2.59 -19.19
CA TYR A 137 -0.81 -1.33 -19.59
C TYR A 137 0.64 -1.56 -20.02
N TYR A 138 0.95 -1.40 -21.31
CA TYR A 138 2.33 -1.54 -21.82
C TYR A 138 3.06 -0.18 -21.86
N ASN A 139 4.28 -0.13 -21.32
CA ASN A 139 5.10 1.09 -21.23
C ASN A 139 6.20 1.13 -22.30
N PHE A 140 5.92 0.61 -23.49
CA PHE A 140 6.86 0.59 -24.59
C PHE A 140 6.96 1.98 -25.22
N PHE A 141 7.81 2.82 -24.63
CA PHE A 141 8.19 4.14 -25.13
C PHE A 141 9.40 4.00 -26.07
N ASP A 142 9.22 4.46 -27.30
CA ASP A 142 10.24 4.89 -28.26
C ASP A 142 11.32 3.86 -28.68
N GLN A 143 11.12 2.56 -28.41
CA GLN A 143 11.93 1.44 -28.88
C GLN A 143 11.06 0.26 -29.35
N PRO A 144 11.54 -0.61 -30.28
CA PRO A 144 10.83 -1.80 -30.73
C PRO A 144 11.12 -3.03 -29.86
N PHE A 145 10.15 -3.94 -29.77
CA PHE A 145 10.22 -5.15 -28.93
C PHE A 145 10.07 -6.44 -29.75
N GLY A 146 10.73 -7.51 -29.32
CA GLY A 146 10.68 -8.81 -29.97
C GLY A 146 9.39 -9.56 -29.66
N LYS A 147 8.83 -10.30 -30.63
CA LYS A 147 7.58 -11.08 -30.48
C LYS A 147 7.60 -12.06 -29.28
N ARG A 148 8.78 -12.48 -28.79
CA ARG A 148 8.96 -13.28 -27.55
C ARG A 148 8.78 -12.47 -26.25
N GLN A 149 9.32 -11.25 -26.16
CA GLN A 149 9.14 -10.37 -24.99
C GLN A 149 7.66 -9.98 -24.86
N ILE A 150 7.06 -9.63 -26.00
CA ILE A 150 5.63 -9.41 -26.20
C ILE A 150 4.78 -10.55 -25.61
N ALA A 151 5.03 -11.81 -26.04
CA ALA A 151 4.28 -12.95 -25.53
C ALA A 151 4.50 -13.20 -24.02
N TRP A 152 5.74 -13.09 -23.53
CA TRP A 152 6.06 -13.29 -22.11
C TRP A 152 5.39 -12.24 -21.21
N VAL A 153 5.44 -10.97 -21.59
CA VAL A 153 4.79 -9.87 -20.84
C VAL A 153 3.27 -10.07 -20.80
N TYR A 154 2.65 -10.45 -21.91
CA TYR A 154 1.22 -10.77 -21.92
C TYR A 154 0.88 -11.97 -21.03
N TRP A 155 1.66 -13.04 -21.06
CA TRP A 155 1.43 -14.20 -20.19
C TRP A 155 1.64 -13.91 -18.70
N HIS A 156 2.56 -13.01 -18.34
CA HIS A 156 2.85 -12.66 -16.95
C HIS A 156 1.89 -11.62 -16.35
N GLU A 157 1.53 -10.58 -17.10
CA GLU A 157 0.67 -9.50 -16.62
C GLU A 157 -0.82 -9.79 -16.87
N ALA A 158 -1.16 -10.37 -18.03
CA ALA A 158 -2.53 -10.69 -18.41
C ALA A 158 -2.86 -12.18 -18.15
N LEU A 159 -2.94 -13.02 -19.19
CA LEU A 159 -3.42 -14.40 -19.10
C LEU A 159 -2.28 -15.40 -19.37
N PRO A 160 -1.95 -16.33 -18.46
CA PRO A 160 -2.64 -16.71 -17.22
C PRO A 160 -2.16 -15.99 -15.94
N GLY A 161 -1.35 -14.94 -16.05
CA GLY A 161 -0.67 -14.30 -14.90
C GLY A 161 -1.56 -13.44 -13.98
N HIS A 162 -1.13 -12.21 -13.70
CA HIS A 162 -1.73 -11.36 -12.66
C HIS A 162 -3.25 -11.10 -12.80
N HIS A 163 -3.84 -11.31 -13.97
CA HIS A 163 -5.30 -11.31 -14.13
C HIS A 163 -5.96 -12.56 -13.51
N CYS A 164 -5.52 -13.78 -13.87
CA CYS A 164 -6.13 -15.00 -13.33
C CYS A 164 -5.75 -15.22 -11.86
N GLU A 165 -4.52 -14.87 -11.45
CA GLU A 165 -4.09 -14.91 -10.05
C GLU A 165 -5.05 -14.15 -9.14
N ARG A 166 -5.30 -12.87 -9.43
CA ARG A 166 -6.20 -12.01 -8.64
C ARG A 166 -7.66 -12.49 -8.63
N LEU A 167 -8.09 -13.26 -9.64
CA LEU A 167 -9.42 -13.89 -9.66
C LEU A 167 -9.44 -15.18 -8.81
N TYR A 168 -8.44 -16.05 -8.98
CA TYR A 168 -8.36 -17.34 -8.28
C TYR A 168 -8.17 -17.16 -6.76
N SER A 169 -7.34 -16.19 -6.35
CA SER A 169 -7.14 -15.83 -4.93
C SER A 169 -8.38 -15.25 -4.24
N ARG A 170 -9.39 -14.78 -5.01
CA ARG A 170 -10.68 -14.29 -4.49
C ARG A 170 -11.79 -15.35 -4.53
N ALA A 171 -11.68 -16.34 -5.40
CA ALA A 171 -12.71 -17.35 -5.63
C ALA A 171 -12.63 -18.56 -4.67
N ILE A 172 -11.58 -18.65 -3.83
CA ILE A 172 -11.27 -19.83 -3.02
C ILE A 172 -10.87 -19.42 -1.60
N GLU A 173 -11.42 -20.12 -0.61
CA GLU A 173 -11.08 -19.99 0.81
C GLU A 173 -9.60 -20.36 1.04
N GLN A 174 -8.79 -19.41 1.54
CA GLN A 174 -7.35 -19.58 1.67
C GLN A 174 -6.96 -20.21 3.02
N SER A 175 -6.19 -21.30 3.01
CA SER A 175 -5.66 -21.88 4.24
C SER A 175 -4.66 -20.96 4.96
N PRO A 176 -4.47 -21.08 6.28
CA PRO A 176 -3.51 -20.26 7.03
C PRO A 176 -2.08 -20.28 6.49
N VAL A 177 -1.66 -21.37 5.82
CA VAL A 177 -0.33 -21.45 5.18
C VAL A 177 -0.29 -20.68 3.86
N GLN A 178 -1.38 -20.63 3.09
CA GLN A 178 -1.45 -19.83 1.86
C GLN A 178 -1.46 -18.31 2.16
N GLN A 179 -2.09 -17.92 3.28
CA GLN A 179 -2.06 -16.53 3.77
C GLN A 179 -0.62 -16.04 4.02
N LEU A 180 0.28 -16.91 4.51
CA LEU A 180 1.71 -16.61 4.70
C LEU A 180 2.51 -16.46 3.39
N PHE A 181 1.96 -16.88 2.25
CA PHE A 181 2.59 -16.78 0.92
C PHE A 181 1.80 -15.89 -0.04
N CYS A 182 0.90 -15.05 0.47
CA CYS A 182 0.12 -14.12 -0.34
C CYS A 182 1.04 -13.04 -0.93
N SER A 183 1.13 -12.96 -2.27
CA SER A 183 1.86 -11.91 -2.98
C SER A 183 0.91 -11.08 -3.89
N PRO A 184 -0.05 -10.33 -3.32
CA PRO A 184 -1.11 -9.66 -4.08
C PRO A 184 -0.65 -8.37 -4.78
N GLY A 185 0.66 -8.23 -5.04
CA GLY A 185 1.26 -7.00 -5.58
C GLY A 185 1.32 -5.85 -4.56
N TYR A 186 2.12 -6.00 -3.50
CA TYR A 186 2.44 -4.93 -2.53
C TYR A 186 1.23 -4.32 -1.79
N SER A 187 0.50 -5.15 -1.05
CA SER A 187 -0.24 -4.72 0.16
C SER A 187 0.48 -5.31 1.39
N ASP A 188 1.36 -4.51 2.00
CA ASP A 188 2.13 -4.95 3.17
C ASP A 188 1.28 -4.86 4.44
N THR A 189 1.13 -6.00 5.12
CA THR A 189 0.45 -6.12 6.41
C THR A 189 1.47 -5.99 7.54
N ILE A 190 1.26 -5.01 8.41
CA ILE A 190 2.17 -4.60 9.48
C ILE A 190 1.44 -4.81 10.81
N PRO A 191 1.85 -5.77 11.66
CA PRO A 191 1.26 -5.95 12.97
C PRO A 191 1.60 -4.77 13.90
N PHE A 192 0.69 -4.45 14.82
CA PHE A 192 0.90 -3.41 15.83
C PHE A 192 0.49 -3.85 17.24
N ILE A 193 1.08 -3.22 18.25
CA ILE A 193 0.66 -3.33 19.64
C ILE A 193 -0.17 -2.10 19.98
N LEU A 194 -1.43 -2.30 20.37
CA LEU A 194 -2.24 -1.22 20.95
C LEU A 194 -1.80 -1.03 22.40
N THR A 195 -1.15 0.11 22.70
CA THR A 195 -0.67 0.39 24.06
C THR A 195 -1.83 0.67 25.02
N GLU A 196 -1.59 0.51 26.33
CA GLU A 196 -2.56 0.90 27.37
C GLU A 196 -2.93 2.41 27.34
N HIS A 197 -2.13 3.21 26.64
CA HIS A 197 -2.33 4.64 26.37
C HIS A 197 -3.04 4.92 25.03
N ASN A 198 -3.61 3.90 24.38
CA ASN A 198 -4.32 3.96 23.10
C ASN A 198 -3.44 4.39 21.91
N ASN A 199 -2.13 4.10 21.92
CA ASN A 199 -1.24 4.36 20.79
C ASN A 199 -1.01 3.10 19.95
N ILE A 200 -0.88 3.29 18.63
CA ILE A 200 -0.54 2.22 17.66
C ILE A 200 0.99 2.10 17.63
N SER A 201 1.55 1.14 18.36
CA SER A 201 3.01 0.90 18.41
C SER A 201 3.42 -0.16 17.40
N ILE A 202 4.34 0.18 16.49
CA ILE A 202 4.78 -0.66 15.38
C ILE A 202 6.29 -0.88 15.49
N GLU A 203 6.73 -2.12 15.29
CA GLU A 203 8.17 -2.44 15.21
C GLU A 203 8.78 -1.92 13.91
N ALA A 204 9.96 -1.30 14.01
CA ALA A 204 10.72 -0.83 12.88
C ALA A 204 12.22 -1.15 13.05
N ILE A 205 12.92 -1.35 11.93
CA ILE A 205 14.37 -1.56 11.89
C ILE A 205 15.04 -0.32 11.32
N LEU A 206 15.92 0.29 12.11
CA LEU A 206 16.71 1.47 11.76
C LEU A 206 18.08 1.05 11.21
N ASN A 207 18.46 1.61 10.05
CA ASN A 207 19.74 1.41 9.37
C ASN A 207 20.17 -0.09 9.30
N GLU A 208 19.21 -0.99 9.02
CA GLU A 208 19.40 -2.45 8.91
C GLU A 208 19.95 -3.14 10.18
N LYS A 209 19.94 -2.47 11.34
CA LYS A 209 20.67 -2.92 12.53
C LYS A 209 19.92 -2.80 13.85
N ASP A 210 19.37 -1.63 14.15
CA ASP A 210 18.76 -1.39 15.46
C ASP A 210 17.23 -1.53 15.38
N THR A 211 16.64 -2.44 16.16
CA THR A 211 15.18 -2.60 16.27
C THR A 211 14.61 -1.63 17.32
N LEU A 212 13.48 -1.01 17.02
CA LEU A 212 12.82 -0.02 17.89
C LEU A 212 11.29 0.01 17.66
N HIS A 213 10.53 0.56 18.60
CA HIS A 213 9.06 0.70 18.48
C HIS A 213 8.65 2.15 18.19
N LEU A 214 7.96 2.38 17.07
CA LEU A 214 7.42 3.71 16.71
C LEU A 214 5.90 3.76 16.84
N MET A 215 5.40 4.87 17.38
CA MET A 215 3.98 5.22 17.30
C MET A 215 3.61 5.66 15.88
N PHE A 216 2.60 5.03 15.27
CA PHE A 216 1.95 5.59 14.09
C PHE A 216 1.04 6.75 14.51
N HIS A 217 1.40 7.96 14.07
CA HIS A 217 0.75 9.21 14.45
C HIS A 217 0.13 9.87 13.20
N THR A 218 -1.19 9.74 13.02
CA THR A 218 -1.98 10.26 11.89
C THR A 218 -1.92 11.77 11.66
N ALA A 219 -1.26 12.52 12.55
CA ALA A 219 -1.04 13.97 12.48
C ALA A 219 0.43 14.36 12.71
N ALA A 220 1.35 13.42 12.45
CA ALA A 220 2.77 13.70 12.22
C ALA A 220 3.07 13.75 10.72
N SER A 221 4.19 14.37 10.37
CA SER A 221 4.69 14.50 8.99
C SER A 221 6.21 14.32 8.90
N SER A 222 6.77 13.52 9.81
CA SER A 222 8.20 13.20 9.90
C SER A 222 8.44 12.03 10.85
N VAL A 223 9.60 11.39 10.70
CA VAL A 223 10.10 10.39 11.67
C VAL A 223 10.86 11.10 12.79
N THR A 224 10.47 10.83 14.04
CA THR A 224 11.13 11.40 15.22
C THR A 224 11.37 10.33 16.28
N LEU A 225 12.53 10.34 16.92
CA LEU A 225 12.90 9.44 18.02
C LEU A 225 12.98 10.21 19.34
N ILE A 226 12.70 9.54 20.46
CA ILE A 226 12.92 10.12 21.79
C ILE A 226 14.39 10.03 22.17
N LYS A 227 14.90 11.04 22.85
CA LYS A 227 16.30 11.12 23.32
C LYS A 227 16.78 9.91 24.10
N SER A 228 15.95 9.33 24.97
CA SER A 228 16.30 8.12 25.72
C SER A 228 16.35 6.85 24.85
N ALA A 229 15.93 6.91 23.58
CA ALA A 229 16.19 5.89 22.57
C ALA A 229 17.41 6.26 21.71
N THR A 230 17.57 7.52 21.28
CA THR A 230 18.74 7.95 20.49
C THR A 230 20.07 7.71 21.21
N GLU A 231 20.09 7.82 22.54
CA GLU A 231 21.24 7.49 23.40
C GLU A 231 21.63 5.98 23.39
N LYS A 232 20.76 5.09 22.89
CA LYS A 232 20.97 3.63 22.83
C LYS A 232 21.28 3.09 21.43
N LEU A 233 20.87 3.82 20.38
CA LEU A 233 20.88 3.34 19.00
C LEU A 233 22.27 3.42 18.39
N ALA A 234 22.85 2.25 18.07
CA ALA A 234 24.23 2.10 17.64
C ALA A 234 24.46 2.28 16.12
N SER A 235 23.42 2.70 15.39
CA SER A 235 23.46 3.01 13.95
C SER A 235 23.01 4.45 13.62
N LEU A 236 22.31 5.11 14.54
CA LEU A 236 21.59 6.35 14.28
C LEU A 236 22.54 7.50 13.92
N LYS A 237 22.24 8.19 12.82
CA LYS A 237 22.97 9.39 12.37
C LYS A 237 22.20 10.63 12.82
N LEU A 238 22.74 11.36 13.79
CA LEU A 238 22.29 12.70 14.20
C LEU A 238 23.50 13.63 14.15
N ASN A 239 23.56 14.49 13.13
CA ASN A 239 24.73 15.32 12.79
C ASN A 239 24.44 16.83 12.72
N GLN A 240 23.18 17.24 12.87
CA GLN A 240 22.70 18.62 12.74
C GLN A 240 21.74 18.98 13.89
N ALA A 241 21.38 20.27 14.00
CA ALA A 241 20.37 20.76 14.93
C ALA A 241 19.70 22.03 14.39
N ASP A 242 18.41 22.23 14.69
CA ASP A 242 17.62 23.42 14.31
C ASP A 242 16.53 23.71 15.35
N THR A 243 15.78 24.82 15.18
CA THR A 243 14.70 25.25 16.07
C THR A 243 13.33 24.86 15.52
N VAL A 244 12.62 24.01 16.25
CA VAL A 244 11.34 23.38 15.85
C VAL A 244 10.17 23.84 16.72
N LYS A 245 8.95 23.77 16.18
CA LYS A 245 7.72 24.28 16.81
C LYS A 245 6.79 23.17 17.31
N SER A 246 6.15 23.44 18.44
CA SER A 246 5.27 22.52 19.16
C SER A 246 4.04 23.23 19.73
N TRP A 247 3.17 22.51 20.42
CA TRP A 247 2.00 23.10 21.07
C TRP A 247 2.37 24.06 22.22
N GLY A 248 3.50 23.84 22.91
CA GLY A 248 3.96 24.67 24.02
C GLY A 248 5.08 25.68 23.71
N GLY A 249 5.84 25.51 22.62
CA GLY A 249 6.92 26.46 22.31
C GLY A 249 7.82 26.15 21.10
N GLU A 250 8.88 26.94 20.99
CA GLU A 250 10.04 26.74 20.12
C GLU A 250 11.17 26.03 20.90
N HIS A 251 11.76 24.98 20.33
CA HIS A 251 12.79 24.15 20.97
C HIS A 251 13.93 23.85 20.02
N ALA A 252 15.15 23.74 20.54
CA ALA A 252 16.27 23.19 19.78
C ALA A 252 16.14 21.65 19.71
N SER A 253 16.17 21.09 18.50
CA SER A 253 16.13 19.66 18.23
C SER A 253 17.35 19.25 17.41
N ARG A 254 17.95 18.11 17.75
CA ARG A 254 18.95 17.46 16.87
C ARG A 254 18.25 16.73 15.74
N PHE A 255 18.91 16.58 14.60
CA PHE A 255 18.45 15.75 13.49
C PHE A 255 19.62 15.16 12.70
N GLY A 256 19.32 14.25 11.78
CA GLY A 256 20.29 13.79 10.80
C GLY A 256 19.67 13.03 9.64
N ASP A 257 20.29 13.22 8.48
CA ASP A 257 19.88 12.68 7.19
C ASP A 257 20.65 11.39 6.86
N GLY A 258 20.28 10.73 5.75
CA GLY A 258 20.98 9.53 5.30
C GLY A 258 20.74 8.31 6.21
N ASN A 259 19.71 8.34 7.06
CA ASN A 259 19.22 7.17 7.77
C ASN A 259 18.32 6.34 6.84
N SER A 260 18.18 5.04 7.11
CA SER A 260 17.15 4.20 6.50
C SER A 260 16.26 3.57 7.55
N LEU A 261 15.00 3.31 7.20
CA LEU A 261 13.98 2.74 8.07
C LEU A 261 13.26 1.63 7.33
N GLN A 262 12.96 0.54 8.02
CA GLN A 262 12.13 -0.56 7.51
C GLN A 262 10.95 -0.81 8.47
N ILE A 263 9.76 -1.01 7.90
CA ILE A 263 8.53 -1.37 8.62
C ILE A 263 7.86 -2.48 7.81
N GLY A 264 7.78 -3.70 8.36
CA GLY A 264 7.42 -4.88 7.58
C GLY A 264 8.39 -5.08 6.41
N ASN A 265 7.86 -5.21 5.18
CA ASN A 265 8.69 -5.26 3.95
C ASN A 265 8.92 -3.89 3.30
N LEU A 266 8.30 -2.82 3.81
CA LEU A 266 8.49 -1.46 3.30
C LEU A 266 9.79 -0.88 3.84
N LYS A 267 10.59 -0.28 2.96
CA LYS A 267 11.87 0.35 3.30
C LYS A 267 11.97 1.76 2.71
N TRP A 268 12.38 2.71 3.53
CA TRP A 268 12.68 4.09 3.14
C TRP A 268 14.18 4.34 3.31
N GLU A 269 14.76 5.00 2.32
CA GLU A 269 16.18 5.36 2.27
C GLU A 269 16.35 6.88 2.36
N GLN A 270 17.48 7.32 2.91
CA GLN A 270 17.85 8.74 3.03
C GLN A 270 16.86 9.61 3.82
N ILE A 271 16.15 9.03 4.79
CA ILE A 271 15.22 9.79 5.62
C ILE A 271 15.95 10.69 6.63
N THR A 272 15.36 11.85 6.90
CA THR A 272 15.71 12.71 8.04
C THR A 272 15.01 12.20 9.30
N ILE A 273 15.76 12.03 10.39
CA ILE A 273 15.20 11.68 11.71
C ILE A 273 15.50 12.81 12.70
N TRP A 274 14.47 13.23 13.44
CA TRP A 274 14.57 14.30 14.46
C TRP A 274 14.54 13.73 15.88
N GLU A 275 15.20 14.41 16.82
CA GLU A 275 15.29 14.05 18.24
C GLU A 275 14.32 14.88 19.10
N ASN A 276 13.34 14.20 19.69
CA ASN A 276 12.33 14.78 20.59
C ASN A 276 12.58 14.34 22.04
N GLU A 277 11.92 14.99 23.00
CA GLU A 277 11.93 14.51 24.40
C GLU A 277 10.81 13.49 24.63
N ASN A 278 9.62 13.64 24.01
CA ASN A 278 8.48 12.71 24.17
C ASN A 278 7.87 12.19 22.86
N SER A 279 7.46 10.92 22.89
CA SER A 279 6.54 10.26 21.96
C SER A 279 5.30 9.75 22.73
N GLY A 280 4.45 8.94 22.08
CA GLY A 280 3.44 8.15 22.80
C GLY A 280 4.11 7.21 23.80
N PRO A 281 3.54 7.02 25.01
CA PRO A 281 4.06 6.05 25.97
C PRO A 281 4.28 4.66 25.36
N MET A 282 5.31 3.96 25.85
CA MET A 282 5.76 2.65 25.35
C MET A 282 6.31 2.67 23.90
N THR A 283 6.73 3.83 23.37
CA THR A 283 7.39 3.94 22.05
C THR A 283 8.69 4.74 22.10
N ASP A 284 9.68 4.30 21.34
CA ASP A 284 10.99 4.94 21.14
C ASP A 284 10.92 6.16 20.20
N GLY A 285 9.78 6.39 19.57
CA GLY A 285 9.59 7.44 18.57
C GLY A 285 8.22 7.39 17.91
N LYS A 286 8.06 8.11 16.81
CA LYS A 286 6.83 8.19 16.01
C LYS A 286 7.12 8.49 14.54
N PHE A 287 6.16 8.17 13.69
CA PHE A 287 6.12 8.47 12.26
C PHE A 287 4.68 8.78 11.82
N GLY A 288 4.51 9.43 10.66
CA GLY A 288 3.18 9.81 10.16
C GLY A 288 2.77 9.12 8.86
N PRO A 289 1.60 9.50 8.31
CA PRO A 289 1.13 9.09 6.99
C PRO A 289 2.03 9.56 5.82
N ASP A 290 3.00 10.44 6.10
CA ASP A 290 3.97 10.97 5.14
C ASP A 290 4.87 9.88 4.54
N LEU A 291 5.17 8.81 5.29
CA LEU A 291 5.86 7.62 4.75
C LEU A 291 4.99 6.83 3.76
N PHE A 292 3.68 7.05 3.76
CA PHE A 292 2.67 6.35 2.95
C PHE A 292 1.96 7.31 1.98
N GLN A 293 2.66 8.33 1.47
CA GLN A 293 2.15 9.18 0.39
C GLN A 293 1.71 8.34 -0.82
N ASP A 294 0.61 8.75 -1.44
CA ASP A 294 -0.09 7.99 -2.50
C ASP A 294 -0.42 6.53 -2.15
N LYS A 295 -0.66 6.20 -0.88
CA LYS A 295 -1.21 4.90 -0.45
C LYS A 295 -2.55 5.06 0.26
N VAL A 296 -3.30 3.96 0.34
CA VAL A 296 -4.46 3.82 1.22
C VAL A 296 -4.02 3.05 2.46
N ILE A 297 -4.36 3.57 3.64
CA ILE A 297 -3.94 3.01 4.93
C ILE A 297 -5.15 2.37 5.60
N GLU A 298 -5.18 1.04 5.67
CA GLU A 298 -6.13 0.29 6.49
C GLU A 298 -5.57 0.09 7.90
N ILE A 299 -6.41 0.22 8.93
CA ILE A 299 -6.09 -0.06 10.33
C ILE A 299 -7.23 -0.88 10.93
N ASN A 300 -6.90 -2.09 11.38
CA ASN A 300 -7.81 -3.03 12.02
C ASN A 300 -7.40 -3.21 13.48
N PHE A 301 -8.24 -2.74 14.43
CA PHE A 301 -7.97 -2.83 15.87
C PHE A 301 -8.52 -4.10 16.51
N ASP A 302 -9.38 -4.86 15.84
CA ASP A 302 -9.75 -6.20 16.33
C ASP A 302 -8.55 -7.15 16.15
N GLU A 303 -7.99 -7.16 14.95
CA GLU A 303 -6.93 -8.09 14.53
C GLU A 303 -5.51 -7.49 14.63
N HIS A 304 -5.40 -6.25 15.11
CA HIS A 304 -4.15 -5.58 15.49
C HIS A 304 -3.13 -5.45 14.35
N PHE A 305 -3.59 -5.08 13.14
CA PHE A 305 -2.75 -4.85 11.97
C PHE A 305 -3.09 -3.57 11.21
N MET A 306 -2.10 -3.05 10.49
CA MET A 306 -2.21 -1.98 9.50
C MET A 306 -1.85 -2.52 8.12
N VAL A 307 -2.60 -2.19 7.06
CA VAL A 307 -2.27 -2.61 5.67
C VAL A 307 -2.06 -1.40 4.78
N ILE A 308 -0.98 -1.40 4.01
CA ILE A 308 -0.60 -0.30 3.12
C ILE A 308 -0.90 -0.66 1.66
N HIS A 309 -2.12 -0.35 1.22
CA HIS A 309 -2.62 -0.71 -0.11
C HIS A 309 -2.16 0.26 -1.22
N PRO A 310 -1.91 -0.24 -2.45
CA PRO A 310 -1.54 0.60 -3.60
C PRO A 310 -2.71 1.40 -4.19
N SER A 311 -3.94 1.06 -3.83
CA SER A 311 -5.20 1.67 -4.23
C SER A 311 -6.25 1.38 -3.15
N LEU A 312 -7.45 1.96 -3.25
CA LEU A 312 -8.56 1.58 -2.39
C LEU A 312 -8.85 0.06 -2.55
N PRO A 313 -8.96 -0.71 -1.44
CA PRO A 313 -9.37 -2.11 -1.50
C PRO A 313 -10.89 -2.23 -1.74
N GLU A 314 -11.41 -3.46 -1.73
CA GLU A 314 -12.85 -3.69 -1.68
C GLU A 314 -13.37 -3.34 -0.27
N ILE A 315 -14.40 -2.50 -0.19
CA ILE A 315 -14.95 -1.99 1.07
C ILE A 315 -16.30 -2.66 1.33
N GLY A 316 -16.47 -3.26 2.51
CA GLY A 316 -17.72 -3.92 2.90
C GLY A 316 -18.88 -2.94 3.09
N GLU A 317 -20.11 -3.41 2.85
CA GLU A 317 -21.35 -2.61 3.00
C GLU A 317 -21.60 -2.11 4.43
N ASP A 318 -20.90 -2.68 5.41
CA ASP A 318 -20.91 -2.32 6.83
C ASP A 318 -19.94 -1.18 7.21
N ASN A 319 -19.19 -0.66 6.24
CA ASN A 319 -18.30 0.48 6.42
C ASN A 319 -18.98 1.79 5.98
N GLU A 320 -19.01 2.78 6.87
CA GLU A 320 -19.50 4.12 6.54
C GLU A 320 -18.42 4.97 5.89
N LYS A 321 -18.70 5.51 4.69
CA LYS A 321 -17.83 6.49 4.03
C LYS A 321 -18.08 7.90 4.57
N LEU A 322 -17.03 8.52 5.11
CA LEU A 322 -17.00 9.92 5.51
C LEU A 322 -15.98 10.72 4.69
N ASN A 323 -16.26 12.00 4.48
CA ASN A 323 -15.35 12.92 3.79
C ASN A 323 -14.29 13.45 4.77
N LEU A 324 -13.06 13.61 4.29
CA LEU A 324 -11.98 14.28 5.00
C LEU A 324 -11.78 15.69 4.42
N THR A 325 -11.44 16.64 5.29
CA THR A 325 -10.82 17.91 4.87
C THR A 325 -9.32 17.81 5.05
N MET A 326 -8.55 18.09 3.99
CA MET A 326 -7.09 18.02 3.98
C MET A 326 -6.51 19.43 4.09
N GLU A 327 -5.75 19.72 5.15
CA GLU A 327 -5.10 21.04 5.35
C GLU A 327 -3.66 20.87 5.81
N ASN A 328 -2.70 21.35 5.01
CA ASN A 328 -1.26 21.31 5.34
C ASN A 328 -0.72 19.90 5.71
N GLY A 329 -1.25 18.85 5.08
CA GLY A 329 -0.91 17.45 5.37
C GLY A 329 -1.69 16.83 6.54
N LEU A 330 -2.55 17.59 7.23
CA LEU A 330 -3.39 17.10 8.32
C LEU A 330 -4.77 16.67 7.82
N MET A 331 -5.28 15.58 8.41
CA MET A 331 -6.59 14.98 8.08
C MET A 331 -7.65 15.39 9.11
N PHE A 332 -8.71 16.06 8.65
CA PHE A 332 -9.82 16.51 9.48
C PHE A 332 -11.13 15.81 9.12
N ILE A 333 -11.94 15.50 10.14
CA ILE A 333 -13.26 14.86 10.01
C ILE A 333 -14.33 15.66 10.78
N GLU A 334 -15.57 15.64 10.34
CA GLU A 334 -16.68 16.27 11.06
C GLU A 334 -17.30 15.33 12.10
N GLY A 335 -17.69 15.88 13.25
CA GLY A 335 -18.39 15.16 14.30
C GLY A 335 -19.22 16.12 15.16
N ALA A 336 -20.20 15.60 15.90
CA ALA A 336 -21.15 16.41 16.64
C ALA A 336 -21.29 15.97 18.10
N GLY A 337 -20.98 16.87 19.04
CA GLY A 337 -21.30 16.69 20.45
C GLY A 337 -22.76 17.06 20.73
N ARG A 338 -23.41 16.42 21.70
CA ARG A 338 -24.75 16.80 22.19
C ARG A 338 -24.73 17.02 23.70
N ILE A 339 -25.30 18.16 24.12
CA ILE A 339 -25.43 18.53 25.54
C ILE A 339 -26.89 18.96 25.75
N GLY A 340 -27.64 18.15 26.50
CA GLY A 340 -29.10 18.26 26.54
C GLY A 340 -29.71 18.11 25.14
N ASP A 341 -30.49 19.10 24.73
CA ASP A 341 -31.11 19.16 23.40
C ASP A 341 -30.23 19.86 22.34
N ASN A 342 -29.13 20.51 22.76
CA ASN A 342 -28.26 21.27 21.86
C ASN A 342 -27.24 20.35 21.16
N VAL A 343 -27.11 20.49 19.84
CA VAL A 343 -26.13 19.78 19.01
C VAL A 343 -25.03 20.74 18.55
N TYR A 344 -23.78 20.31 18.72
CA TYR A 344 -22.57 21.09 18.54
C TYR A 344 -21.63 20.39 17.55
N SER A 345 -21.87 20.59 16.26
CA SER A 345 -20.98 20.11 15.19
C SER A 345 -19.66 20.88 15.17
N ASN A 346 -18.53 20.18 15.08
CA ASN A 346 -17.21 20.76 14.84
C ASN A 346 -16.36 19.85 13.95
N ARG A 347 -15.21 20.38 13.52
CA ARG A 347 -14.21 19.66 12.72
C ARG A 347 -13.02 19.26 13.59
N PHE A 348 -12.70 17.97 13.59
CA PHE A 348 -11.71 17.34 14.46
C PHE A 348 -10.51 16.82 13.66
N LEU A 349 -9.29 17.12 14.12
CA LEU A 349 -8.05 16.53 13.61
C LEU A 349 -7.96 15.05 14.04
N ILE A 350 -7.81 14.14 13.08
CA ILE A 350 -7.56 12.71 13.33
C ILE A 350 -6.15 12.55 13.89
N HIS A 351 -6.00 12.21 15.18
CA HIS A 351 -4.73 12.30 15.89
C HIS A 351 -4.47 11.08 16.81
N SER A 352 -4.10 9.93 16.24
CA SER A 352 -3.73 8.71 16.99
C SER A 352 -2.60 8.90 17.99
N GLY A 353 -1.78 9.96 17.84
CA GLY A 353 -0.75 10.36 18.80
C GLY A 353 -1.26 11.06 20.06
N PHE A 354 -2.58 11.24 20.22
CA PHE A 354 -3.21 11.76 21.43
C PHE A 354 -4.03 10.63 22.04
N GLY A 355 -3.57 10.07 23.16
CA GLY A 355 -4.20 8.91 23.80
C GLY A 355 -5.58 9.17 24.43
N GLY A 356 -6.01 10.43 24.50
CA GLY A 356 -7.33 10.82 24.98
C GLY A 356 -8.46 10.56 23.98
N ALA A 357 -9.67 11.01 24.31
CA ALA A 357 -10.86 10.85 23.47
C ALA A 357 -11.10 12.09 22.60
N LEU A 358 -11.52 13.21 23.19
CA LEU A 358 -11.70 14.49 22.49
C LEU A 358 -10.92 15.61 23.19
N LEU A 359 -10.43 16.58 22.41
CA LEU A 359 -9.87 17.85 22.89
C LEU A 359 -10.43 18.98 22.03
N LEU A 360 -11.14 19.93 22.63
CA LEU A 360 -11.80 21.02 21.92
C LEU A 360 -10.92 22.29 21.83
N ASP A 361 -11.11 23.06 20.76
CA ASP A 361 -10.42 24.34 20.55
C ASP A 361 -11.03 25.51 21.34
N ASP A 362 -10.16 26.47 21.67
CA ASP A 362 -10.48 27.62 22.53
C ASP A 362 -11.56 28.53 21.92
N ALA A 363 -11.73 28.51 20.60
CA ALA A 363 -12.69 29.36 19.91
C ALA A 363 -14.10 28.75 19.97
N PHE A 364 -14.22 27.46 19.66
CA PHE A 364 -15.44 26.69 19.73
C PHE A 364 -16.01 26.60 21.15
N VAL A 365 -15.14 26.30 22.14
CA VAL A 365 -15.53 26.20 23.56
C VAL A 365 -16.08 27.52 24.08
N ARG A 366 -15.44 28.65 23.73
CA ARG A 366 -15.91 30.00 24.11
C ARG A 366 -17.17 30.41 23.33
N GLY A 367 -17.21 30.16 22.03
CA GLY A 367 -18.33 30.55 21.15
C GLY A 367 -19.64 29.86 21.51
N ASN A 368 -19.58 28.60 21.97
CA ASN A 368 -20.73 27.82 22.40
C ASN A 368 -20.91 27.76 23.94
N GLY A 369 -20.04 28.41 24.71
CA GLY A 369 -20.09 28.41 26.18
C GLY A 369 -19.92 27.04 26.85
N ILE A 370 -19.26 26.08 26.19
CA ILE A 370 -19.22 24.65 26.58
C ILE A 370 -18.74 24.44 28.03
N GLY A 371 -17.73 25.20 28.48
CA GLY A 371 -17.19 25.10 29.85
C GLY A 371 -18.17 25.51 30.96
N GLY A 372 -19.30 26.15 30.62
CA GLY A 372 -20.41 26.43 31.54
C GLY A 372 -21.59 25.45 31.42
N GLN A 373 -21.53 24.50 30.48
CA GLN A 373 -22.57 23.50 30.23
C GLN A 373 -22.20 22.08 30.68
N LEU A 374 -20.90 21.80 30.87
CA LEU A 374 -20.39 20.49 31.28
C LEU A 374 -19.82 20.52 32.69
N GLU A 375 -20.04 19.46 33.45
CA GLU A 375 -19.41 19.28 34.77
C GLU A 375 -17.93 18.91 34.59
N ILE A 376 -17.05 19.67 35.26
CA ILE A 376 -15.60 19.45 35.22
C ILE A 376 -15.25 18.36 36.22
N VAL A 377 -14.76 17.22 35.74
CA VAL A 377 -14.44 16.04 36.54
C VAL A 377 -12.99 16.07 37.05
N GLU A 378 -12.07 16.68 36.28
CA GLU A 378 -10.63 16.68 36.59
C GLU A 378 -9.93 17.89 35.94
N GLU A 379 -8.90 18.45 36.59
CA GLU A 379 -7.87 19.26 35.91
C GLU A 379 -6.65 18.39 35.63
N SER A 380 -6.17 18.40 34.38
CA SER A 380 -5.17 17.46 33.88
C SER A 380 -4.06 18.13 33.10
N GLU A 381 -2.83 17.60 33.22
CA GLU A 381 -1.65 18.12 32.54
C GLU A 381 -1.32 17.26 31.30
N LEU A 382 -1.52 17.83 30.11
CA LEU A 382 -0.97 17.29 28.88
C LEU A 382 0.49 17.72 28.71
N LYS A 383 1.28 16.93 27.98
CA LYS A 383 2.65 17.28 27.57
C LYS A 383 2.80 17.08 26.07
N ASP A 384 3.55 17.97 25.43
CA ASP A 384 3.91 17.84 24.01
C ASP A 384 5.26 17.12 23.82
N SER A 385 5.71 17.01 22.56
CA SER A 385 6.95 16.32 22.20
C SER A 385 8.25 16.93 22.77
N TYR A 386 8.20 18.11 23.40
CA TYR A 386 9.34 18.71 24.12
C TYR A 386 9.08 18.92 25.62
N GLY A 387 7.96 18.41 26.13
CA GLY A 387 7.66 18.33 27.56
C GLY A 387 6.93 19.53 28.15
N ASN A 388 6.46 20.48 27.34
CA ASN A 388 5.74 21.66 27.82
C ASN A 388 4.42 21.26 28.46
N ILE A 389 4.14 21.78 29.66
CA ILE A 389 2.94 21.43 30.43
C ILE A 389 1.74 22.28 29.99
N LEU A 390 0.71 21.59 29.52
CA LEU A 390 -0.52 22.14 28.99
C LEU A 390 -1.69 21.73 29.91
N LYS A 391 -2.04 22.63 30.84
CA LYS A 391 -3.18 22.43 31.75
C LYS A 391 -4.51 22.47 31.00
N THR A 392 -5.29 21.42 31.15
CA THR A 392 -6.62 21.23 30.57
C THR A 392 -7.64 20.94 31.66
N LYS A 393 -8.90 21.30 31.41
CA LYS A 393 -10.05 20.77 32.14
C LYS A 393 -10.60 19.58 31.37
N LYS A 394 -10.95 18.51 32.08
CA LYS A 394 -11.68 17.35 31.56
C LYS A 394 -13.12 17.40 32.05
N ALA A 395 -14.04 17.12 31.14
CA ALA A 395 -15.44 16.87 31.42
C ALA A 395 -15.91 15.60 30.69
N ILE A 396 -17.14 15.18 30.94
CA ILE A 396 -17.81 14.12 30.19
C ILE A 396 -18.81 14.77 29.23
N LEU A 397 -18.66 14.50 27.93
CA LEU A 397 -19.60 14.89 26.89
C LEU A 397 -20.68 13.80 26.80
N PRO A 398 -21.95 14.05 27.16
CA PRO A 398 -22.95 12.98 27.30
C PRO A 398 -23.20 12.17 26.02
N SER A 399 -22.97 12.78 24.86
CA SER A 399 -23.09 12.10 23.57
C SER A 399 -22.18 12.76 22.52
N PHE A 400 -21.45 11.95 21.75
CA PHE A 400 -20.65 12.37 20.59
C PHE A 400 -20.97 11.48 19.39
N THR A 401 -21.26 12.08 18.24
CA THR A 401 -21.62 11.37 17.01
C THR A 401 -20.56 11.58 15.93
N LEU A 402 -20.09 10.48 15.35
CA LEU A 402 -19.12 10.41 14.26
C LEU A 402 -19.74 9.55 13.15
N GLY A 403 -20.12 10.19 12.04
CA GLY A 403 -20.99 9.54 11.05
C GLY A 403 -22.34 9.13 11.65
N ASN A 404 -22.76 7.89 11.41
CA ASN A 404 -23.94 7.27 12.00
C ASN A 404 -23.69 6.69 13.41
N THR A 405 -22.44 6.69 13.90
CA THR A 405 -22.11 6.10 15.21
C THR A 405 -22.16 7.14 16.32
N THR A 406 -23.08 6.97 17.27
CA THR A 406 -23.14 7.78 18.50
C THR A 406 -22.52 7.04 19.69
N LEU A 407 -21.52 7.66 20.29
CA LEU A 407 -20.91 7.28 21.56
C LEU A 407 -21.59 8.03 22.71
N SER A 408 -21.71 7.42 23.88
CA SER A 408 -22.12 8.08 25.13
C SER A 408 -20.91 8.41 26.01
N ASP A 409 -21.09 9.38 26.91
CA ASP A 409 -20.19 9.68 28.04
C ASP A 409 -18.70 9.81 27.67
N VAL A 410 -18.43 10.50 26.55
CA VAL A 410 -17.09 10.61 25.97
C VAL A 410 -16.25 11.64 26.74
N PRO A 411 -15.05 11.27 27.25
CA PRO A 411 -14.16 12.24 27.90
C PRO A 411 -13.71 13.36 26.94
N VAL A 412 -13.98 14.61 27.31
CA VAL A 412 -13.63 15.79 26.52
C VAL A 412 -12.72 16.73 27.32
N GLY A 413 -11.57 17.05 26.74
CA GLY A 413 -10.65 18.07 27.24
C GLY A 413 -10.93 19.44 26.61
N PHE A 414 -10.65 20.51 27.36
CA PHE A 414 -10.54 21.87 26.81
C PHE A 414 -9.64 22.75 27.69
N PHE A 415 -9.24 23.91 27.17
CA PHE A 415 -8.44 24.90 27.89
C PHE A 415 -9.31 26.04 28.41
N GLU A 416 -8.98 26.54 29.60
CA GLU A 416 -9.52 27.79 30.14
C GLU A 416 -8.39 28.77 30.48
N GLY A 417 -8.71 30.07 30.51
CA GLY A 417 -7.81 31.11 31.00
C GLY A 417 -6.62 31.49 30.10
N SER A 418 -6.45 30.88 28.91
CA SER A 418 -5.39 31.24 27.95
C SER A 418 -5.90 31.16 26.51
N ILE A 419 -6.13 32.32 25.89
CA ILE A 419 -6.70 32.42 24.54
C ILE A 419 -5.66 32.00 23.48
N GLY A 420 -6.01 31.05 22.63
CA GLY A 420 -5.28 30.72 21.40
C GLY A 420 -4.19 29.66 21.57
N ARG A 421 -4.26 28.85 22.63
CA ARG A 421 -3.43 27.64 22.80
C ARG A 421 -3.95 26.54 21.89
N GLN A 422 -5.20 26.10 22.06
CA GLN A 422 -5.79 25.09 21.18
C GLN A 422 -6.53 25.76 20.03
N LYS A 423 -5.99 25.60 18.83
CA LYS A 423 -6.47 26.24 17.59
C LYS A 423 -7.31 25.33 16.69
N MET A 424 -7.45 24.06 17.07
CA MET A 424 -8.18 23.03 16.32
C MET A 424 -8.67 21.96 17.29
N SER A 425 -9.91 21.50 17.11
CA SER A 425 -10.41 20.36 17.88
C SER A 425 -9.76 19.06 17.38
N VAL A 426 -9.67 18.04 18.24
CA VAL A 426 -8.88 16.82 18.02
C VAL A 426 -9.66 15.59 18.46
N ILE A 427 -9.61 14.52 17.67
CA ILE A 427 -10.13 13.19 17.98
C ILE A 427 -8.95 12.22 18.17
N GLY A 428 -8.90 11.59 19.35
CA GLY A 428 -7.76 10.81 19.82
C GLY A 428 -8.00 9.30 19.90
N GLY A 429 -6.95 8.56 20.30
CA GLY A 429 -6.90 7.11 20.34
C GLY A 429 -8.04 6.44 21.13
N ALA A 430 -8.56 7.05 22.20
CA ALA A 430 -9.67 6.48 22.98
C ALA A 430 -11.03 6.51 22.26
N VAL A 431 -11.15 7.28 21.17
CA VAL A 431 -12.27 7.22 20.22
C VAL A 431 -11.86 6.49 18.94
N LEU A 432 -10.70 6.81 18.36
CA LEU A 432 -10.26 6.23 17.09
C LEU A 432 -10.15 4.70 17.14
N LYS A 433 -9.73 4.11 18.27
CA LYS A 433 -9.65 2.64 18.41
C LYS A 433 -10.99 1.92 18.31
N ARG A 434 -12.13 2.63 18.45
CA ARG A 434 -13.49 2.07 18.38
C ARG A 434 -13.94 1.78 16.94
N PHE A 435 -13.12 2.16 15.96
CA PHE A 435 -13.40 1.99 14.53
C PHE A 435 -12.21 1.31 13.85
N ASN A 436 -12.46 0.28 13.06
CA ASN A 436 -11.54 -0.12 12.01
C ASN A 436 -11.68 0.91 10.87
N MET A 437 -10.55 1.30 10.27
CA MET A 437 -10.47 2.49 9.41
C MET A 437 -9.76 2.19 8.10
N VAL A 438 -10.31 2.65 6.97
CA VAL A 438 -9.58 2.70 5.69
C VAL A 438 -9.46 4.16 5.26
N ILE A 439 -8.23 4.68 5.24
CA ILE A 439 -7.91 6.09 4.97
C ILE A 439 -7.43 6.23 3.53
N ASP A 440 -8.25 6.84 2.67
CA ASP A 440 -7.89 7.19 1.29
C ASP A 440 -7.61 8.69 1.18
N GLN A 441 -6.33 9.03 1.37
CA GLN A 441 -5.82 10.40 1.28
C GLN A 441 -5.99 11.01 -0.12
N ARG A 442 -5.95 10.20 -1.20
CA ARG A 442 -6.05 10.71 -2.57
C ARG A 442 -7.47 11.18 -2.89
N ASN A 443 -8.47 10.43 -2.43
CA ASN A 443 -9.87 10.75 -2.60
C ASN A 443 -10.45 11.57 -1.43
N SER A 444 -9.61 12.05 -0.50
CA SER A 444 -9.98 12.81 0.69
C SER A 444 -11.16 12.19 1.45
N CYS A 445 -11.09 10.88 1.73
CA CYS A 445 -12.16 10.17 2.42
C CYS A 445 -11.62 9.07 3.35
N ILE A 446 -12.45 8.70 4.31
CA ILE A 446 -12.20 7.62 5.27
C ILE A 446 -13.42 6.72 5.31
N TYR A 447 -13.20 5.42 5.45
CA TYR A 447 -14.25 4.44 5.70
C TYR A 447 -14.09 3.97 7.14
N LEU A 448 -15.18 4.02 7.92
CA LEU A 448 -15.21 3.64 9.34
C LEU A 448 -16.15 2.45 9.54
N LYS A 449 -15.69 1.45 10.28
CA LYS A 449 -16.50 0.32 10.74
C LYS A 449 -16.37 0.17 12.25
N ALA A 450 -17.49 0.19 12.96
CA ALA A 450 -17.53 -0.07 14.40
C ALA A 450 -16.95 -1.46 14.72
N ASN A 451 -16.13 -1.55 15.78
CA ASN A 451 -15.38 -2.77 16.12
C ASN A 451 -15.61 -3.24 17.57
N SER A 452 -14.89 -4.28 18.03
CA SER A 452 -15.08 -4.85 19.37
C SER A 452 -14.71 -3.91 20.52
N LEU A 453 -13.90 -2.87 20.26
CA LEU A 453 -13.46 -1.89 21.26
C LEU A 453 -14.47 -0.73 21.47
N MET A 454 -15.69 -0.86 20.94
CA MET A 454 -16.72 0.19 20.95
C MET A 454 -17.22 0.63 22.33
N ASN A 455 -17.03 -0.17 23.39
CA ASN A 455 -17.50 0.13 24.75
C ASN A 455 -16.34 0.60 25.65
#